data_AF-A0A1C2J262-F1
#
_entry.id   AF-A0A1C2J262-F1
#
_cell.length_a   1.000
_cell.length_b   1.000
_cell.length_c   1.000
_cell.angle_alpha   90.00
_cell.angle_beta   90.00
_cell.angle_gamma   90.00
#
_symmetry.space_group_name_H-M   'P 1'
#
loop_
_entity.id
_entity.type
_entity.pdbx_description
1 polymer ?
#
loop_
_entity_poly.entity_id
_entity_poly.type
_entity_poly.pdbx_seq_one_letter_code
_entity_poly.pdbx_strand_id
1 'polypeptide(L)'
;MANIQHIAERVFRHVDASHLPVGYALAMGSLIDAYDDDPDFHEWADSVDGNVVQKLIDCMVREGAWNDPAWLQAFIREASRESAA
;
A
#
# COMPACT_ATOMS: atom_id res chain seq x y z
N MET A 1 -1.49 9.67 9.75
CA MET A 1 -2.62 8.77 9.44
C MET A 1 -2.92 8.78 7.96
N ALA A 2 -2.66 7.65 7.30
CA ALA A 2 -2.85 7.51 5.87
C ALA A 2 -4.35 7.44 5.56
N ASN A 3 -4.85 8.42 4.80
CA ASN A 3 -6.20 8.31 4.24
C ASN A 3 -6.11 7.42 2.99
N ILE A 4 -6.25 6.11 3.17
CA ILE A 4 -6.16 5.10 2.10
C ILE A 4 -7.10 5.43 0.94
N GLN A 5 -8.32 5.87 1.22
CA GLN A 5 -9.29 6.28 0.21
C GLN A 5 -8.77 7.47 -0.63
N HIS A 6 -8.23 8.51 0.00
CA HIS A 6 -7.66 9.66 -0.70
C HIS A 6 -6.44 9.28 -1.55
N ILE A 7 -5.59 8.39 -1.04
CA ILE A 7 -4.43 7.86 -1.78
C ILE A 7 -4.92 7.07 -3.00
N ALA A 8 -5.92 6.21 -2.83
CA ALA A 8 -6.50 5.42 -3.90
C ALA A 8 -7.09 6.28 -5.01
N GLU A 9 -7.91 7.27 -4.68
CA GLU A 9 -8.46 8.22 -5.64
C GLU A 9 -7.37 8.94 -6.45
N ARG A 10 -6.29 9.34 -5.78
CA ARG A 10 -5.14 9.98 -6.43
C ARG A 10 -4.43 9.01 -7.36
N VAL A 11 -4.15 7.79 -6.92
CA VAL A 11 -3.46 6.76 -7.71
C VAL A 11 -4.27 6.40 -8.94
N PHE A 12 -5.54 6.04 -8.80
CA PHE A 12 -6.38 5.66 -9.92
C PHE A 12 -6.49 6.79 -10.95
N ARG A 13 -6.69 8.03 -10.51
CA ARG A 13 -6.71 9.19 -11.41
C ARG A 13 -5.41 9.35 -12.21
N HIS A 14 -4.25 9.10 -11.59
CA HIS A 14 -2.96 9.19 -12.28
C HIS A 14 -2.71 8.00 -13.21
N VAL A 15 -3.19 6.81 -12.88
CA VAL A 15 -3.15 5.65 -13.79
C VAL A 15 -4.05 5.87 -14.99
N ASP A 16 -5.29 6.35 -14.79
CA ASP A 16 -6.24 6.68 -15.86
C ASP A 16 -5.68 7.76 -16.81
N ALA A 17 -4.99 8.75 -16.25
CA ALA A 17 -4.30 9.78 -17.01
C ALA A 17 -2.98 9.31 -17.66
N SER A 18 -2.63 8.02 -17.55
CA SER A 18 -1.36 7.43 -18.04
C SER A 18 -0.09 8.09 -17.47
N HIS A 19 -0.18 8.74 -16.31
CA HIS A 19 0.96 9.28 -15.57
C HIS A 19 1.65 8.23 -14.70
N LEU A 20 0.93 7.19 -14.30
CA LEU A 20 1.46 6.04 -13.57
C LEU A 20 1.20 4.73 -14.32
N PRO A 21 2.12 3.75 -14.23
CA PRO A 21 1.90 2.40 -14.75
C PRO A 21 0.70 1.70 -14.11
N VAL A 22 0.08 0.77 -14.85
CA VAL A 22 -1.04 -0.05 -14.35
C VAL A 22 -0.73 -0.80 -13.06
N GLY A 23 0.53 -1.15 -12.81
CA GLY A 23 0.97 -1.79 -11.57
C GLY A 23 0.59 -1.01 -10.31
N TYR A 24 0.51 0.32 -10.39
CA TYR A 24 0.09 1.15 -9.26
C TYR A 24 -1.39 0.94 -8.90
N ALA A 25 -2.26 0.75 -9.89
CA ALA A 25 -3.66 0.43 -9.65
C ALA A 25 -3.82 -0.98 -9.03
N LEU A 26 -3.02 -1.95 -9.49
CA LEU A 26 -3.02 -3.31 -8.95
C LEU A 26 -2.52 -3.34 -7.49
N ALA A 27 -1.42 -2.64 -7.22
CA ALA A 27 -0.90 -2.51 -5.86
C ALA A 27 -1.91 -1.82 -4.93
N MET A 28 -2.52 -0.72 -5.39
CA MET A 28 -3.55 -0.03 -4.61
C MET A 28 -4.77 -0.91 -4.35
N GLY A 29 -5.23 -1.69 -5.35
CA GLY A 29 -6.32 -2.66 -5.16
C GLY A 29 -6.01 -3.66 -4.06
N SER A 30 -4.81 -4.25 -4.09
CA SER A 30 -4.37 -5.19 -3.05
C SER A 30 -4.29 -4.57 -1.66
N LEU A 31 -3.89 -3.30 -1.56
CA LEU A 31 -3.86 -2.60 -0.28
C LEU A 31 -5.27 -2.28 0.22
N ILE A 32 -6.24 -2.02 -0.66
CA ILE A 32 -7.64 -1.85 -0.26
C ILE A 32 -8.18 -3.17 0.30
N ASP A 33 -7.97 -4.28 -0.41
CA ASP A 33 -8.42 -5.60 0.05
C ASP A 33 -7.77 -5.93 1.41
N ALA A 34 -6.46 -5.66 1.57
CA ALA A 34 -5.78 -5.86 2.85
C ALA A 34 -6.30 -4.93 3.95
N TYR A 35 -6.69 -3.69 3.64
CA TYR A 35 -7.24 -2.75 4.62
C TYR A 35 -8.60 -3.18 5.15
N ASP A 36 -9.39 -3.87 4.32
CA ASP A 36 -10.69 -4.40 4.70
C ASP A 36 -10.59 -5.77 5.41
N ASP A 37 -9.65 -6.63 4.98
CA ASP A 37 -9.57 -8.02 5.44
C ASP A 37 -8.53 -8.29 6.55
N ASP A 38 -7.49 -7.44 6.70
CA ASP A 38 -6.39 -7.63 7.66
C ASP A 38 -6.37 -6.51 8.72
N PRO A 39 -6.85 -6.79 9.96
CA PRO A 39 -6.87 -5.80 11.04
C PRO A 39 -5.50 -5.23 11.39
N ASP A 40 -4.44 -6.03 11.27
CA ASP A 40 -3.07 -5.57 11.58
C ASP A 40 -2.61 -4.55 10.53
N PHE A 41 -2.96 -4.78 9.25
CA PHE A 41 -2.69 -3.81 8.19
C PHE A 41 -3.54 -2.55 8.32
N HIS A 42 -4.81 -2.69 8.70
CA HIS A 42 -5.70 -1.56 8.96
C HIS A 42 -5.12 -0.65 10.04
N GLU A 43 -4.75 -1.22 11.19
CA GLU A 43 -4.15 -0.47 12.30
C GLU A 43 -2.82 0.17 11.90
N TRP A 44 -1.96 -0.59 11.18
CA TRP A 44 -0.70 -0.06 10.67
C TRP A 44 -0.92 1.14 9.73
N ALA A 45 -1.82 1.01 8.75
CA ALA A 45 -2.11 2.06 7.77
C ALA A 45 -2.64 3.34 8.45
N ASP A 46 -3.49 3.20 9.46
CA ASP A 46 -3.99 4.31 10.25
C ASP A 46 -2.88 4.97 11.10
N SER A 47 -1.91 4.19 11.58
CA SER A 47 -0.80 4.68 12.39
C SER A 47 0.28 5.46 11.60
N VAL A 48 0.45 5.17 10.30
CA VAL A 48 1.53 5.75 9.48
C VAL A 48 1.08 6.99 8.71
N ASP A 49 2.05 7.75 8.19
CA ASP A 49 1.79 8.84 7.25
C ASP A 49 1.55 8.31 5.84
N GLY A 50 0.77 9.04 5.04
CA GLY A 50 0.46 8.64 3.67
C GLY A 50 1.69 8.52 2.75
N ASN A 51 2.83 9.12 3.12
CA ASN A 51 4.09 8.94 2.40
C ASN A 51 4.69 7.53 2.59
N VAL A 52 4.40 6.85 3.71
CA VAL A 52 4.84 5.48 3.99
C VAL A 52 4.05 4.53 3.11
N VAL A 53 2.72 4.71 3.03
CA VAL A 53 1.86 3.95 2.12
C VAL A 53 2.26 4.16 0.67
N GLN A 54 2.60 5.39 0.27
CA GLN A 54 3.10 5.65 -1.10
C GLN A 54 4.39 4.88 -1.38
N LYS A 55 5.35 4.87 -0.45
CA LYS A 55 6.60 4.07 -0.60
C LYS A 55 6.32 2.57 -0.67
N LEU A 56 5.35 2.08 0.09
CA LEU A 56 4.90 0.69 0.00
C LEU A 56 4.36 0.37 -1.40
N ILE A 57 3.49 1.22 -1.96
CA ILE A 57 2.98 1.07 -3.33
C ILE A 57 4.14 1.03 -4.33
N ASP A 58 5.08 1.98 -4.24
CA ASP A 58 6.23 2.06 -5.13
C ASP A 58 7.09 0.77 -5.04
N CYS A 59 7.25 0.22 -3.84
CA CYS A 59 7.95 -1.04 -3.59
C CYS A 59 7.22 -2.23 -4.21
N MET A 60 5.91 -2.36 -3.98
CA MET A 60 5.09 -3.44 -4.56
C MET A 60 5.16 -3.43 -6.09
N VAL A 61 5.12 -2.25 -6.70
CA VAL A 61 5.23 -2.11 -8.16
C VAL A 61 6.62 -2.49 -8.66
N ARG A 62 7.69 -2.08 -7.96
CA ARG A 62 9.06 -2.42 -8.36
C ARG A 62 9.35 -3.91 -8.26
N GLU A 63 8.89 -4.56 -7.20
CA GLU A 63 9.17 -5.97 -6.92
C GLU A 63 8.17 -6.93 -7.60
N GLY A 64 7.10 -6.44 -8.23
CA GLY A 64 6.10 -7.32 -8.83
C GLY A 64 5.11 -7.95 -7.84
N ALA A 65 5.05 -7.44 -6.61
CA ALA A 65 4.39 -8.09 -5.46
C ALA A 65 2.90 -7.71 -5.28
N TRP A 66 2.29 -7.01 -6.24
CA TRP A 66 0.88 -6.58 -6.18
C TRP A 66 -0.16 -7.71 -6.24
N ASN A 67 0.25 -8.98 -6.19
CA ASN A 67 -0.66 -10.12 -6.09
C ASN A 67 -0.10 -11.18 -5.12
N ASP A 68 0.73 -10.75 -4.17
CA ASP A 68 1.36 -11.60 -3.17
C ASP A 68 1.04 -11.10 -1.75
N PRO A 69 -0.06 -11.59 -1.15
CA PRO A 69 -0.42 -11.25 0.23
C PRO A 69 0.65 -11.63 1.26
N ALA A 70 1.42 -12.70 1.02
CA ALA A 70 2.47 -13.12 1.92
C ALA A 70 3.65 -12.13 1.92
N TRP A 71 3.97 -11.56 0.75
CA TRP A 71 4.95 -10.48 0.63
C TRP A 71 4.51 -9.24 1.43
N LEU A 72 3.24 -8.85 1.31
CA LEU A 72 2.70 -7.69 2.04
C LEU A 72 2.77 -7.88 3.56
N GLN A 73 2.38 -9.06 4.06
CA GLN A 73 2.49 -9.37 5.49
C GLN A 73 3.93 -9.38 5.98
N ALA A 74 4.88 -9.88 5.20
CA ALA A 74 6.30 -9.85 5.55
C ALA A 74 6.81 -8.40 5.65
N PHE A 75 6.42 -7.54 4.70
CA PHE A 75 6.77 -6.12 4.70
C PHE A 75 6.24 -5.39 5.95
N ILE A 76 4.96 -5.56 6.28
CA ILE A 76 4.34 -4.89 7.44
C ILE A 76 5.02 -5.30 8.74
N ARG A 77 5.33 -6.61 8.89
CA ARG A 77 6.04 -7.12 10.06
C ARG A 77 7.43 -6.51 10.22
N GLU A 78 8.15 -6.32 9.11
CA GLU A 78 9.47 -5.69 9.15
C GLU A 78 9.36 -4.19 9.42
N ALA A 79 8.47 -3.48 8.73
CA ALA A 79 8.24 -2.04 8.92
C ALA A 79 7.79 -1.69 10.36
N SER A 80 7.00 -2.57 10.98
CA SER A 80 6.55 -2.43 12.36
C SER A 80 7.67 -2.68 13.37
N ARG A 81 8.62 -3.58 13.05
CA ARG A 81 9.82 -3.80 13.88
C ARG A 81 10.78 -2.62 13.82
N GLU A 82 11.01 -2.07 12.63
CA GLU A 82 11.88 -0.90 12.44
C GLU A 82 11.32 0.36 13.11
N SER A 83 9.99 0.50 13.17
CA SER A 83 9.33 1.63 13.84
C SER A 83 9.33 1.53 15.38
N ALA A 84 9.61 0.34 15.94
CA ALA A 84 9.64 0.08 17.37
C ALA A 84 11.06 0.08 17.99
N ALA A 85 12.10 0.23 17.18
CA ALA A 85 13.51 0.28 17.57
C ALA A 85 14.05 1.71 17.66
#